data_AF-A0A951LA52-F1
#
_entry.id   AF-A0A951LA52-F1
#
_cell.length_a   1.000
_cell.length_b   1.000
_cell.length_c   1.000
_cell.angle_alpha   90.00
_cell.angle_beta   90.00
_cell.angle_gamma   90.00
#
_symmetry.space_group_name_H-M   'P 1'
#
loop_
_entity.id
_entity.type
_entity.pdbx_description
1 polymer ?
#
loop_
_entity_poly.entity_id
_entity_poly.type
_entity_poly.pdbx_seq_one_letter_code
_entity_poly.pdbx_strand_id
1 'polypeptide(L)'
;MPGAGVDQIERIFAQRFAPWRIRLPAAAIKSRQGGHIFEAGWHIGYVWGIEDGEEYLEYLSQHRMTDDSHERIHASGRTETLPAPASAYSYPSDASRSEIAHAEQEYLVRNRQIYDELRRIGLLPPEGENIPLLDANEYLRSREEHDRAG
;
A
#
# COMPACT_ATOMS: atom_id res chain seq x y z
N MET A 1 -19.09 14.52 16.91
CA MET A 1 -18.86 13.21 17.57
C MET A 1 -17.57 12.62 16.99
N PRO A 2 -16.43 12.73 17.68
CA PRO A 2 -15.11 12.41 17.11
C PRO A 2 -14.79 10.90 16.91
N GLY A 3 -15.76 9.99 17.08
CA GLY A 3 -15.57 8.53 16.88
C GLY A 3 -16.21 7.95 15.61
N ALA A 4 -17.33 8.53 15.14
CA ALA A 4 -18.14 7.90 14.08
C ALA A 4 -17.44 7.81 12.72
N GLY A 5 -16.56 8.78 12.41
CA GLY A 5 -15.82 8.78 11.14
C GLY A 5 -14.76 7.69 11.05
N VAL A 6 -14.26 7.23 12.19
CA VAL A 6 -13.17 6.26 12.27
C VAL A 6 -13.70 4.87 12.16
N ASP A 7 -14.82 4.59 12.81
CA ASP A 7 -15.55 3.35 12.64
C ASP A 7 -15.93 3.16 11.15
N GLN A 8 -16.22 4.26 10.47
CA GLN A 8 -16.52 4.27 9.03
C GLN A 8 -15.27 3.95 8.18
N ILE A 9 -14.12 4.55 8.48
CA ILE A 9 -12.83 4.23 7.84
C ILE A 9 -12.49 2.74 8.04
N GLU A 10 -12.51 2.26 9.29
CA GLU A 10 -12.22 0.88 9.64
C GLU A 10 -13.13 -0.08 8.88
N ARG A 11 -14.44 0.22 8.83
CA ARG A 11 -15.42 -0.59 8.13
C ARG A 11 -15.12 -0.70 6.63
N ILE A 12 -14.78 0.40 5.96
CA ILE A 12 -14.45 0.38 4.52
C ILE A 12 -13.19 -0.44 4.28
N PHE A 13 -12.13 -0.19 5.06
CA PHE A 13 -10.88 -0.95 4.96
C PHE A 13 -11.13 -2.46 5.18
N ALA A 14 -11.86 -2.79 6.23
CA ALA A 14 -12.26 -4.15 6.59
C ALA A 14 -13.08 -4.84 5.49
N GLN A 15 -13.95 -4.11 4.79
CA GLN A 15 -14.74 -4.65 3.68
C GLN A 15 -13.84 -4.95 2.48
N ARG A 16 -12.91 -4.05 2.13
CA ARG A 16 -11.99 -4.25 1.01
C ARG A 16 -11.12 -5.49 1.19
N PHE A 17 -10.58 -5.69 2.39
CA PHE A 17 -9.71 -6.83 2.68
C PHE A 17 -10.41 -8.02 3.35
N ALA A 18 -11.75 -8.04 3.36
CA ALA A 18 -12.54 -9.12 3.95
C ALA A 18 -12.18 -10.53 3.42
N PRO A 19 -11.89 -10.73 2.10
CA PRO A 19 -11.50 -12.05 1.59
C PRO A 19 -10.24 -12.63 2.25
N TRP A 20 -9.35 -11.77 2.73
CA TRP A 20 -8.10 -12.15 3.41
C TRP A 20 -8.18 -12.02 4.93
N ARG A 21 -9.34 -11.59 5.47
CA ARG A 21 -9.59 -11.36 6.90
C ARG A 21 -8.67 -10.31 7.53
N ILE A 22 -8.10 -9.42 6.72
CA ILE A 22 -7.20 -8.36 7.20
C ILE A 22 -8.03 -7.22 7.81
N ARG A 23 -7.51 -6.65 8.89
CA ARG A 23 -8.08 -5.53 9.66
C ARG A 23 -6.95 -4.61 10.11
N LEU A 24 -7.28 -3.34 10.36
CA LEU A 24 -6.34 -2.44 11.01
C LEU A 24 -6.13 -2.87 12.47
N PRO A 25 -4.91 -2.79 13.01
CA PRO A 25 -4.68 -3.07 14.42
C PRO A 25 -5.47 -2.11 15.32
N ALA A 26 -6.17 -2.63 16.33
CA ALA A 26 -6.98 -1.80 17.24
C ALA A 26 -6.16 -0.70 17.93
N ALA A 27 -4.88 -0.97 18.23
CA ALA A 27 -3.96 0.03 18.77
C ALA A 27 -3.72 1.18 17.78
N ALA A 28 -3.48 0.87 16.50
CA ALA A 28 -3.25 1.85 15.45
C ALA A 28 -4.49 2.72 15.17
N ILE A 29 -5.68 2.13 15.26
CA ILE A 29 -6.93 2.88 15.25
C ILE A 29 -6.90 3.84 16.46
N LYS A 30 -6.83 3.34 17.69
CA LYS A 30 -6.93 4.19 18.88
C LYS A 30 -5.90 5.33 18.93
N SER A 31 -4.67 5.10 18.50
CA SER A 31 -3.58 6.08 18.56
C SER A 31 -3.40 6.92 17.30
N ARG A 32 -4.14 6.62 16.21
CA ARG A 32 -3.91 7.21 14.87
C ARG A 32 -2.46 7.07 14.41
N GLN A 33 -1.82 5.98 14.82
CA GLN A 33 -0.45 5.69 14.43
C GLN A 33 -0.45 4.93 13.11
N GLY A 34 0.35 5.41 12.15
CA GLY A 34 0.63 4.69 10.92
C GLY A 34 1.42 3.40 11.18
N GLY A 35 1.51 2.54 10.18
CA GLY A 35 2.23 1.29 10.29
C GLY A 35 2.14 0.43 9.04
N HIS A 36 2.55 -0.82 9.18
CA HIS A 36 2.58 -1.78 8.08
C HIS A 36 1.95 -3.11 8.52
N ILE A 37 1.19 -3.73 7.61
CA ILE A 37 0.63 -5.07 7.76
C ILE A 37 1.29 -5.98 6.73
N PHE A 38 1.78 -7.13 7.20
CA PHE A 38 2.37 -8.18 6.36
C PHE A 38 1.59 -9.48 6.57
N GLU A 39 0.47 -9.66 5.86
CA GLU A 39 -0.46 -10.78 6.07
C GLU A 39 -1.01 -11.31 4.74
N ALA A 40 -1.20 -12.63 4.66
CA ALA A 40 -1.81 -13.30 3.50
C ALA A 40 -1.19 -12.92 2.12
N GLY A 41 0.11 -12.62 2.08
CA GLY A 41 0.83 -12.21 0.87
C GLY A 41 0.65 -10.73 0.49
N TRP A 42 0.01 -9.94 1.36
CA TRP A 42 -0.10 -8.49 1.25
C TRP A 42 0.99 -7.80 2.07
N HIS A 43 1.54 -6.73 1.49
CA HIS A 43 2.11 -5.63 2.25
C HIS A 43 1.11 -4.46 2.20
N ILE A 44 0.69 -3.96 3.36
CA ILE A 44 -0.18 -2.80 3.46
C ILE A 44 0.46 -1.77 4.38
N GLY A 45 1.08 -0.73 3.80
CA GLY A 45 1.49 0.45 4.55
C GLY A 45 0.30 1.39 4.71
N TYR A 46 0.14 2.01 5.87
CA TYR A 46 -0.97 2.91 6.14
C TYR A 46 -0.57 4.07 7.06
N VAL A 47 -1.16 5.24 6.83
CA VAL A 47 -0.98 6.43 7.65
C VAL A 47 -2.29 7.16 7.88
N TRP A 48 -2.34 7.91 8.98
CA TRP A 48 -3.49 8.75 9.33
C TRP A 48 -3.14 10.22 9.11
N GLY A 49 -4.12 11.00 8.68
CA GLY A 49 -3.96 12.43 8.52
C GLY A 49 -5.28 13.19 8.62
N ILE A 50 -5.20 14.50 8.49
CA ILE A 50 -6.36 15.40 8.44
C ILE A 50 -6.19 16.31 7.23
N GLU A 51 -7.22 16.40 6.39
CA GLU A 51 -7.29 17.28 5.23
C GLU A 51 -8.61 18.05 5.30
N ASP A 52 -8.55 19.38 5.19
CA ASP A 52 -9.73 20.27 5.28
C ASP A 52 -10.62 20.04 6.53
N GLY A 53 -9.99 19.63 7.63
CA GLY A 53 -10.68 19.32 8.89
C GLY A 53 -11.34 17.93 8.95
N GLU A 54 -11.16 17.12 7.91
CA GLU A 54 -11.63 15.74 7.82
C GLU A 54 -10.47 14.75 8.02
N GLU A 55 -10.64 13.81 8.96
CA GLU A 55 -9.68 12.74 9.19
C GLU A 55 -9.72 11.72 8.04
N TYR A 56 -8.56 11.19 7.67
CA TYR A 56 -8.44 10.15 6.66
C TYR A 56 -7.42 9.08 7.05
N LEU A 57 -7.57 7.92 6.42
CA LEU A 57 -6.57 6.86 6.35
C LEU A 57 -6.11 6.74 4.90
N GLU A 58 -4.82 6.92 4.67
CA GLU A 58 -4.17 6.64 3.39
C GLU A 58 -3.43 5.31 3.51
N TYR A 59 -3.53 4.47 2.49
CA TYR A 59 -2.82 3.19 2.48
C TYR A 59 -2.36 2.81 1.08
N LEU A 60 -1.19 2.17 1.04
CA LEU A 60 -0.67 1.47 -0.11
C LEU A 60 -0.82 -0.03 0.15
N SER A 61 -1.43 -0.74 -0.78
CA SER A 61 -1.55 -2.20 -0.75
C SER A 61 -0.82 -2.81 -1.94
N GLN A 62 0.09 -3.72 -1.64
CA GLN A 62 0.92 -4.42 -2.62
C GLN A 62 0.73 -5.91 -2.44
N HIS A 63 0.55 -6.64 -3.54
CA HIS A 63 0.34 -8.08 -3.50
C HIS A 63 1.02 -8.77 -4.68
N ARG A 64 1.54 -9.97 -4.45
CA ARG A 64 2.41 -10.68 -5.41
C ARG A 64 1.79 -10.99 -6.78
N MET A 65 0.46 -10.98 -6.88
CA MET A 65 -0.28 -11.40 -8.08
C MET A 65 -1.11 -10.28 -8.72
N THR A 66 -1.10 -9.08 -8.16
CA THR A 66 -1.95 -7.98 -8.60
C THR A 66 -1.17 -6.68 -8.55
N ASP A 67 -1.59 -5.70 -9.33
CA ASP A 67 -0.99 -4.37 -9.26
C ASP A 67 -1.18 -3.73 -7.89
N ASP A 68 -0.27 -2.82 -7.56
CA ASP A 68 -0.30 -2.03 -6.35
C ASP A 68 -1.49 -1.05 -6.39
N SER A 69 -2.13 -0.86 -5.25
CA SER A 69 -3.25 0.08 -5.09
C SER A 69 -2.94 1.07 -3.97
N HIS A 70 -3.00 2.36 -4.30
CA HIS A 70 -2.80 3.47 -3.38
C HIS A 70 -4.12 4.22 -3.22
N GLU A 71 -4.67 4.25 -2.01
CA GLU A 71 -6.00 4.78 -1.75
C GLU A 71 -6.08 5.57 -0.45
N ARG A 72 -7.06 6.46 -0.39
CA ARG A 72 -7.40 7.24 0.80
C ARG A 72 -8.87 7.06 1.14
N ILE A 73 -9.16 6.82 2.41
CA ILE A 73 -10.52 6.71 2.97
C ILE A 73 -10.71 7.85 3.96
N HIS A 74 -11.69 8.72 3.69
CA HIS A 74 -12.04 9.82 4.57
C HIS A 74 -13.10 9.41 5.60
N ALA A 75 -13.18 10.16 6.70
CA ALA A 75 -14.13 9.95 7.79
C ALA A 75 -15.60 9.98 7.34
N SER A 76 -15.95 10.73 6.30
CA SER A 76 -17.28 10.70 5.66
C SER A 76 -17.61 9.38 4.95
N GLY A 77 -16.61 8.53 4.73
CA GLY A 77 -16.71 7.31 3.93
C GLY A 77 -16.40 7.50 2.44
N ARG A 78 -16.02 8.72 2.03
CA ARG A 78 -15.50 8.99 0.69
C ARG A 78 -14.16 8.28 0.50
N THR A 79 -13.96 7.68 -0.67
CA THR A 79 -12.72 7.00 -1.04
C THR A 79 -12.10 7.65 -2.27
N GLU A 80 -10.79 7.79 -2.27
CA GLU A 80 -10.01 8.31 -3.39
C GLU A 80 -8.95 7.30 -3.81
N THR A 81 -8.69 7.22 -5.11
CA THR A 81 -7.55 6.48 -5.65
C THR A 81 -6.44 7.47 -5.96
N LEU A 82 -5.27 7.23 -5.39
CA LEU A 82 -4.08 8.05 -5.54
C LEU A 82 -3.09 7.36 -6.50
N PRO A 83 -2.10 8.09 -7.04
CA PRO A 83 -1.10 7.50 -7.90
C PRO A 83 -0.33 6.37 -7.21
N ALA A 84 -0.30 5.20 -7.85
CA ALA A 84 0.52 4.05 -7.46
C ALA A 84 1.64 3.79 -8.50
N PRO A 85 2.72 3.09 -8.10
CA PRO A 85 3.71 2.58 -9.04
C PRO A 85 3.04 1.67 -10.06
N ALA A 86 3.36 1.85 -11.34
CA ALA A 86 2.87 0.96 -12.37
C ALA A 86 3.81 -0.25 -12.49
N SER A 87 3.28 -1.44 -12.77
CA SER A 87 4.09 -2.65 -13.03
C SER A 87 4.60 -2.73 -14.48
N ALA A 88 3.96 -1.99 -15.39
CA ALA A 88 4.27 -1.95 -16.81
C ALA A 88 3.96 -0.57 -17.40
N TYR A 89 4.52 -0.31 -18.59
CA TYR A 89 4.19 0.83 -19.43
C TYR A 89 3.65 0.33 -20.77
N SER A 90 2.86 1.17 -21.43
CA SER A 90 2.23 0.87 -22.72
C SER A 90 2.71 1.84 -23.78
N TYR A 91 2.77 1.37 -25.01
CA TYR A 91 3.09 2.18 -26.20
C TYR A 91 2.25 1.68 -27.39
N PRO A 92 2.00 2.53 -28.40
CA PRO A 92 1.33 2.11 -29.63
C PRO A 92 2.05 0.95 -30.32
N SER A 93 1.32 0.03 -30.94
CA SER A 93 1.92 -1.14 -31.60
C SER A 93 2.85 -0.79 -32.77
N ASP A 94 2.70 0.40 -33.34
CA ASP A 94 3.49 0.98 -34.44
C ASP A 94 4.57 1.97 -33.95
N ALA A 95 4.78 2.08 -32.63
CA ALA A 95 5.78 2.97 -32.05
C ALA A 95 7.19 2.67 -32.55
N SER A 96 7.92 3.73 -32.90
CA SER A 96 9.34 3.69 -33.20
C SER A 96 10.16 3.32 -31.95
N ARG A 97 11.40 2.87 -32.16
CA ARG A 97 12.32 2.58 -31.04
C ARG A 97 12.54 3.79 -30.12
N SER A 98 12.54 5.00 -30.67
CA SER A 98 12.67 6.23 -29.87
C SER A 98 11.44 6.50 -29.01
N GLU A 99 10.24 6.23 -29.52
CA GLU A 99 8.99 6.40 -28.75
C GLU A 99 8.89 5.36 -27.63
N ILE A 100 9.31 4.11 -27.89
CA ILE A 100 9.39 3.06 -26.86
C ILE A 100 10.39 3.45 -25.77
N ALA A 101 11.58 3.91 -26.15
CA ALA A 101 12.60 4.34 -25.19
C ALA A 101 12.15 5.56 -24.36
N HIS A 102 11.39 6.48 -24.97
CA HIS A 102 10.82 7.61 -24.26
C HIS A 102 9.75 7.17 -23.25
N ALA A 103 8.82 6.29 -23.65
CA ALA A 103 7.80 5.74 -22.77
C ALA A 103 8.41 4.97 -21.58
N GLU A 104 9.48 4.20 -21.82
CA GLU A 104 10.26 3.53 -20.76
C GLU A 104 10.88 4.55 -19.80
N GLN A 105 11.49 5.61 -20.32
CA GLN A 105 12.11 6.64 -19.49
C GLN A 105 11.09 7.37 -18.63
N GLU A 106 9.94 7.78 -19.19
CA GLU A 106 8.86 8.40 -18.44
C GLU A 106 8.31 7.48 -17.34
N TYR A 107 8.13 6.19 -17.67
CA TYR A 107 7.73 5.17 -16.72
C TYR A 107 8.70 5.06 -15.53
N LEU A 108 10.01 4.95 -15.80
CA LEU A 108 11.03 4.82 -14.76
C LEU A 108 11.12 6.07 -13.87
N VAL A 109 11.03 7.26 -14.47
CA VAL A 109 11.05 8.53 -13.75
C VAL A 109 9.82 8.68 -12.86
N ARG A 110 8.62 8.43 -13.42
CA ARG A 110 7.36 8.49 -12.67
C ARG A 110 7.36 7.51 -11.50
N ASN A 111 7.73 6.25 -11.74
CA ASN A 111 7.74 5.25 -10.67
C ASN A 111 8.73 5.61 -9.56
N ARG A 112 9.92 6.13 -9.91
CA ARG A 112 10.88 6.60 -8.90
C ARG A 112 10.28 7.68 -8.02
N GLN A 113 9.67 8.71 -8.61
CA GLN A 113 9.04 9.80 -7.87
C GLN A 113 7.94 9.29 -6.93
N ILE A 114 7.13 8.34 -7.39
CA ILE A 114 6.07 7.75 -6.56
C ILE A 114 6.68 6.92 -5.42
N TYR A 115 7.70 6.10 -5.67
CA TYR A 115 8.37 5.34 -4.62
C TYR A 115 8.98 6.24 -3.54
N ASP A 116 9.64 7.33 -3.96
CA ASP A 116 10.24 8.29 -3.03
C ASP A 116 9.17 8.97 -2.18
N GLU A 117 8.05 9.36 -2.78
CA GLU A 117 6.92 9.96 -2.08
C GLU A 117 6.30 9.00 -1.07
N LEU A 118 5.99 7.77 -1.49
CA LEU A 118 5.40 6.75 -0.63
C LEU A 118 6.28 6.42 0.58
N ARG A 119 7.60 6.40 0.43
CA ARG A 119 8.54 6.24 1.55
C ARG A 119 8.56 7.46 2.45
N ARG A 120 8.58 8.65 1.87
CA ARG A 120 8.60 9.92 2.62
C ARG A 120 7.38 10.04 3.53
N ILE A 121 6.21 9.59 3.09
CA ILE A 121 4.98 9.63 3.86
C ILE A 121 4.78 8.39 4.76
N GLY A 122 5.64 7.37 4.66
CA GLY A 122 5.61 6.18 5.51
C GLY A 122 4.66 5.07 5.06
N LEU A 123 4.22 5.08 3.79
CA LEU A 123 3.47 3.98 3.18
C LEU A 123 4.37 2.86 2.66
N LEU A 124 5.64 3.14 2.45
CA LEU A 124 6.67 2.15 2.17
C LEU A 124 7.74 2.18 3.26
N PRO A 125 8.35 1.02 3.58
CA PRO A 125 9.49 0.97 4.48
C PRO A 125 10.70 1.72 3.90
N PRO A 126 11.67 2.12 4.73
CA PRO A 126 12.92 2.75 4.30
C PRO A 126 13.66 1.91 3.24
N GLU A 127 14.47 2.55 2.39
CA GLU A 127 15.32 1.83 1.43
C GLU A 127 16.27 0.85 2.14
N GLY A 128 16.34 -0.39 1.64
CA GLY A 128 17.07 -1.49 2.28
C GLY A 128 16.22 -2.33 3.25
N GLU A 129 15.07 -1.84 3.68
CA GLU A 129 13.98 -2.62 4.31
C GLU A 129 12.85 -2.92 3.32
N ASN A 130 13.05 -2.59 2.03
CA ASN A 130 12.32 -3.22 0.95
C ASN A 130 12.46 -4.72 1.18
N ILE A 131 11.46 -5.35 1.76
CA ILE A 131 11.28 -6.77 1.67
C ILE A 131 10.82 -6.94 0.21
N PRO A 132 11.70 -7.30 -0.75
CA PRO A 132 11.18 -7.77 -2.02
C PRO A 132 10.15 -8.85 -1.68
N LEU A 133 9.07 -8.93 -2.42
CA LEU A 133 8.04 -9.96 -2.28
C LEU A 133 8.59 -11.42 -2.23
N LEU A 134 9.87 -11.60 -2.56
CA LEU A 134 10.66 -12.81 -2.34
C LEU A 134 11.12 -13.00 -0.87
N ASP A 135 11.60 -11.96 -0.17
CA ASP A 135 12.09 -12.03 1.22
C ASP A 135 10.95 -12.15 2.23
N ALA A 136 9.75 -11.64 1.93
CA ALA A 136 8.57 -11.80 2.80
C ALA A 136 8.17 -13.28 2.90
N ASN A 137 8.32 -14.02 1.80
CA ASN A 137 8.13 -15.45 1.77
C ASN A 137 9.25 -16.19 2.50
N GLU A 138 10.49 -15.68 2.49
CA GLU A 138 11.63 -16.28 3.20
C GLU A 138 11.55 -16.06 4.73
N TYR A 139 11.10 -14.87 5.17
CA TYR A 139 10.84 -14.57 6.58
C TYR A 139 9.62 -15.32 7.15
N LEU A 140 8.56 -15.52 6.36
CA LEU A 140 7.40 -16.31 6.79
C LEU A 140 7.69 -17.82 6.80
N ARG A 141 8.45 -18.35 5.84
CA ARG A 141 8.87 -19.77 5.84
C ARG A 141 9.80 -20.11 6.99
N SER A 142 10.75 -19.23 7.32
CA SER A 142 11.70 -19.46 8.42
C SER A 142 11.02 -19.49 9.81
N ARG A 143 9.89 -18.81 10.00
CA ARG A 143 9.09 -18.90 11.23
C ARG A 143 8.27 -20.19 11.33
N GLU A 144 7.68 -20.67 10.23
CA GLU A 144 6.92 -21.94 10.22
C GLU A 144 7.80 -23.17 10.44
N GLU A 145 9.09 -23.11 10.04
CA GLU A 145 10.06 -24.19 10.29
C GLU A 145 10.59 -24.18 11.73
N HIS A 146 10.67 -23.01 12.37
CA HIS A 146 11.10 -22.89 13.77
C HIS A 146 10.00 -23.37 14.75
N ASP A 147 8.74 -23.10 14.46
CA ASP A 147 7.59 -23.51 15.30
C ASP A 147 7.21 -25.01 15.10
N ARG A 148 7.72 -25.69 14.07
CA ARG A 148 7.58 -27.16 13.88
C ARG A 148 8.71 -27.98 14.49
N ALA A 149 9.79 -27.35 14.91
CA ALA A 149 10.96 -28.00 15.49
C ALA A 149 10.99 -27.94 17.04
N GLY A 150 9.95 -27.40 17.67
CA GLY A 150 9.73 -27.37 19.12
C GLY A 150 8.77 -28.44 19.62
#